data_AF-A0A8S3AK11-F1
#
_entry.id   AF-A0A8S3AK11-F1
#
_cell.length_a   1.000
_cell.length_b   1.000
_cell.length_c   1.000
_cell.angle_alpha   90.00
_cell.angle_beta   90.00
_cell.angle_gamma   90.00
#
_symmetry.space_group_name_H-M   'P 1'
#
loop_
_entity.id
_entity.type
_entity.pdbx_description
1 polymer ?
#
loop_
_entity_poly.entity_id
_entity_poly.type
_entity_poly.pdbx_seq_one_letter_code
_entity_poly.pdbx_strand_id
1 'polypeptide(L)' 'SVEAQARAQSNSELYASYKFVISIENSNCEDYVTEKLIDGLSSTAVPIVASRDGKPDYTRFAPNHSYINIYDYKTVKELA' A
#
# COMPACT_ATOMS: atom_id res chain seq x y z
N SER A 1 6.41 -28.79 -0.07
CA SER A 1 6.96 -28.04 1.09
C SER A 1 5.96 -26.96 1.45
N VAL A 2 5.85 -26.62 2.74
CA VAL A 2 4.93 -25.59 3.27
C VAL A 2 5.05 -24.24 2.52
N GLU A 3 6.22 -23.99 1.92
CA GLU A 3 6.52 -22.83 1.06
C GLU A 3 5.71 -22.75 -0.24
N ALA A 4 5.19 -23.87 -0.76
CA ALA A 4 4.36 -23.87 -1.97
C ALA A 4 2.91 -23.47 -1.67
N GLN A 5 2.42 -23.71 -0.45
CA GLN A 5 1.06 -23.33 -0.04
C GLN A 5 0.96 -21.83 0.31
N ALA A 6 2.04 -21.21 0.78
CA ALA A 6 2.10 -19.75 0.97
C ALA A 6 1.95 -18.97 -0.36
N ARG A 7 2.23 -19.61 -1.50
CA ARG A 7 2.03 -19.03 -2.84
C ARG A 7 0.62 -19.21 -3.40
N ALA A 8 -0.21 -20.03 -2.75
CA ALA A 8 -1.58 -20.31 -3.19
C ALA A 8 -2.62 -19.34 -2.60
N GLN A 9 -2.23 -18.52 -1.61
CA GLN A 9 -3.07 -17.49 -1.04
C GLN A 9 -2.84 -16.17 -1.79
N SER A 10 -3.93 -15.50 -2.20
CA SER A 10 -3.81 -14.18 -2.82
C SER A 10 -3.28 -13.16 -1.80
N ASN A 11 -2.55 -12.13 -2.27
CA ASN A 11 -2.03 -11.08 -1.39
C ASN A 11 -3.15 -10.42 -0.56
N SER A 12 -4.32 -10.18 -1.18
CA SER A 12 -5.48 -9.59 -0.52
C SER A 12 -6.05 -10.45 0.61
N GLU A 13 -6.09 -11.78 0.43
CA GLU A 13 -6.50 -12.72 1.48
C GLU A 13 -5.54 -12.71 2.68
N LEU A 14 -4.23 -12.61 2.42
CA LEU A 14 -3.23 -12.48 3.48
C LEU A 14 -3.39 -11.14 4.21
N TYR A 15 -3.53 -10.05 3.46
CA TYR A 15 -3.64 -8.69 4.00
C TYR A 15 -4.89 -8.49 4.86
N ALA A 16 -5.97 -9.24 4.61
CA ALA A 16 -7.20 -9.15 5.38
C ALA A 16 -7.05 -9.47 6.88
N SER A 17 -5.94 -10.10 7.29
CA SER A 17 -5.61 -10.38 8.69
C SER A 17 -4.87 -9.23 9.40
N TYR A 18 -4.53 -8.15 8.68
CA TYR A 18 -3.78 -7.01 9.19
C TYR A 18 -4.60 -5.73 9.10
N LYS A 19 -4.33 -4.77 9.99
CA LYS A 19 -4.93 -3.42 9.93
C LYS A 19 -4.28 -2.55 8.86
N PHE A 20 -2.99 -2.76 8.61
CA PHE A 20 -2.18 -1.97 7.70
C PHE A 20 -1.30 -2.88 6.85
N VAL A 21 -1.04 -2.46 5.61
CA VAL A 21 -0.11 -3.15 4.69
C VAL A 21 0.83 -2.13 4.05
N ILE A 22 2.10 -2.48 3.88
CA ILE A 22 3.06 -1.62 3.19
C ILE A 22 2.89 -1.83 1.68
N SER A 23 2.42 -0.79 1.00
CA SER A 23 2.13 -0.75 -0.45
C SER A 23 2.99 0.30 -1.16
N ILE A 24 4.26 0.43 -0.75
CA ILE A 24 5.21 1.37 -1.35
C ILE A 24 5.66 0.86 -2.72
N GLU A 25 5.72 1.76 -3.69
CA GLU A 25 6.21 1.45 -5.03
C GLU A 25 7.73 1.42 -5.10
N ASN A 26 8.25 0.66 -6.06
CA ASN A 26 9.69 0.49 -6.22
C ASN A 26 10.42 1.80 -6.58
N SER A 27 9.69 2.78 -7.10
CA SER A 27 10.20 4.10 -7.48
C SER A 27 9.10 5.17 -7.30
N ASN A 28 9.47 6.38 -6.89
CA ASN A 28 8.56 7.53 -6.86
C ASN A 28 8.47 8.18 -8.25
N CYS A 29 7.63 7.60 -9.11
CA CYS A 29 7.45 8.04 -10.49
C CYS A 29 6.01 8.51 -10.71
N GLU A 30 5.84 9.45 -11.64
CA GLU A 30 4.52 9.86 -12.12
C GLU A 30 3.82 8.65 -12.74
N ASP A 31 2.54 8.49 -12.40
CA ASP A 31 1.66 7.41 -12.88
C ASP A 31 2.13 5.97 -12.58
N TYR A 32 3.15 5.79 -11.75
CA TYR A 32 3.64 4.47 -11.36
C TYR A 32 2.87 3.93 -10.14
N VAL A 33 1.60 3.57 -10.36
CA VAL A 33 0.74 2.89 -9.39
C VAL A 33 0.45 1.48 -9.90
N THR A 34 0.71 0.47 -9.07
CA THR A 34 0.64 -0.96 -9.42
C THR A 34 -0.41 -1.70 -8.60
N GLU A 35 -0.43 -3.03 -8.70
CA GLU A 35 -1.29 -3.93 -7.93
C GLU A 35 -1.15 -3.76 -6.42
N LYS A 36 -0.02 -3.25 -5.90
CA LYS A 36 0.21 -3.10 -4.45
C LYS A 36 -0.85 -2.24 -3.77
N LEU A 37 -1.32 -1.19 -4.45
CA LEU A 37 -2.42 -0.35 -3.94
C LEU A 37 -3.74 -1.13 -3.98
N ILE A 38 -4.02 -1.79 -5.10
CA ILE A 38 -5.29 -2.49 -5.33
C ILE A 38 -5.42 -3.71 -4.41
N ASP A 39 -4.36 -4.49 -4.21
CA ASP A 39 -4.33 -5.64 -3.31
C ASP A 39 -4.63 -5.20 -1.86
N GLY A 40 -4.06 -4.07 -1.44
CA GLY A 40 -4.34 -3.46 -0.15
C GLY A 40 -5.81 -3.01 -0.03
N LEU A 41 -6.29 -2.22 -0.99
CA LEU A 41 -7.67 -1.69 -0.99
C LEU A 41 -8.75 -2.78 -1.17
N SER A 42 -8.42 -3.89 -1.85
CA SER A 42 -9.32 -5.03 -2.05
C SER A 42 -9.35 -5.97 -0.85
N SER A 43 -8.50 -5.72 0.15
CA SER A 43 -8.52 -6.39 1.46
C SER A 43 -9.26 -5.53 2.50
N THR A 44 -9.18 -5.92 3.78
CA THR A 44 -9.67 -5.09 4.90
C THR A 44 -8.59 -4.17 5.50
N ALA A 45 -7.36 -4.21 4.97
CA ALA A 45 -6.23 -3.42 5.46
C ALA A 45 -6.17 -2.02 4.82
N VAL A 46 -5.61 -1.06 5.56
CA VAL A 46 -5.30 0.28 5.04
C VAL A 46 -3.89 0.28 4.43
N PRO A 47 -3.73 0.64 3.14
CA PRO A 47 -2.41 0.72 2.50
C PRO A 47 -1.57 1.88 3.06
N ILE A 48 -0.30 1.61 3.33
CA ILE A 48 0.74 2.60 3.60
C ILE A 48 1.56 2.78 2.33
N VAL A 49 1.49 3.96 1.73
CA VAL A 49 2.10 4.31 0.44
C VAL A 49 3.16 5.39 0.59
N ALA A 50 3.92 5.63 -0.46
CA ALA A 50 4.91 6.70 -0.51
C ALA A 50 4.69 7.55 -1.76
N SER A 51 4.05 8.70 -1.59
CA SER A 51 3.94 9.72 -2.63
C SER A 51 4.73 10.95 -2.22
N ARG A 52 5.80 11.23 -2.95
CA ARG A 52 6.60 12.44 -2.76
C ARG A 52 6.30 13.41 -3.89
N ASP A 53 5.94 14.65 -3.56
CA ASP A 53 5.68 15.69 -4.55
C ASP A 53 4.62 15.27 -5.60
N GLY A 54 3.63 14.47 -5.19
CA GLY A 54 2.58 13.94 -6.06
C GLY A 54 3.00 12.76 -6.95
N LYS A 55 4.11 12.08 -6.63
CA LYS A 55 4.65 10.96 -7.44
C LYS A 55 4.85 9.72 -6.58
N PRO A 56 4.03 8.66 -6.76
CA PRO A 56 2.85 8.58 -7.65
C PRO A 56 1.66 9.41 -7.14
N ASP A 57 0.77 9.84 -8.03
CA ASP A 57 -0.47 10.53 -7.65
C ASP A 57 -1.58 9.50 -7.35
N TYR A 58 -1.63 9.05 -6.09
CA TYR A 58 -2.63 8.07 -5.64
C TYR A 58 -4.06 8.61 -5.64
N THR A 59 -4.28 9.94 -5.65
CA THR A 59 -5.62 10.54 -5.63
C THR A 59 -6.41 10.26 -6.91
N ARG A 60 -5.71 9.91 -7.99
CA ARG A 60 -6.30 9.48 -9.26
C ARG A 60 -6.89 8.07 -9.22
N PHE A 61 -6.48 7.25 -8.25
CA PHE A 61 -6.80 5.82 -8.19
C PHE A 61 -7.62 5.44 -6.95
N ALA A 62 -7.57 6.25 -5.89
CA ALA A 62 -8.28 5.97 -4.65
C ALA A 62 -8.78 7.27 -3.98
N PRO A 63 -9.90 7.24 -3.25
CA PRO A 63 -10.38 8.39 -2.50
C PRO A 63 -9.35 8.90 -1.49
N ASN A 64 -9.33 10.20 -1.25
CA ASN A 64 -8.56 10.76 -0.15
C ASN A 64 -8.93 10.07 1.17
N HIS A 65 -7.93 9.85 2.03
CA HIS A 65 -8.06 9.14 3.31
C HIS A 65 -8.32 7.62 3.22
N SER A 66 -8.26 7.01 2.04
CA SER A 66 -8.30 5.53 1.90
C SER A 66 -6.93 4.86 2.02
N TYR A 67 -5.87 5.63 2.20
CA TYR A 67 -4.48 5.19 2.36
C TYR A 67 -3.74 6.18 3.27
N ILE A 68 -2.59 5.74 3.78
CA ILE A 68 -1.68 6.57 4.59
C ILE A 68 -0.43 6.85 3.76
N ASN A 69 -0.11 8.12 3.52
CA ASN A 69 1.13 8.51 2.85
C ASN A 69 2.23 8.77 3.88
N ILE A 70 3.37 8.08 3.78
CA ILE A 70 4.47 8.24 4.73
C ILE A 70 5.06 9.66 4.74
N TYR A 71 4.94 10.40 3.64
CA TYR A 71 5.47 11.75 3.51
C TYR A 71 4.58 12.84 4.13
N ASP A 72 3.40 12.47 4.63
CA ASP A 72 2.54 13.39 5.40
C ASP A 72 3.05 13.58 6.84
N TYR A 73 4.03 12.79 7.26
CA TYR A 73 4.63 12.79 8.59
C TYR A 73 6.10 13.24 8.52
N LYS A 74 6.60 13.97 9.53
CA LYS A 74 7.98 14.48 9.52
C LYS A 74 9.01 13.39 9.80
N THR A 75 8.60 12.34 10.54
CA THR A 75 9.46 11.22 10.90
C THR A 75 8.69 9.90 10.88
N VAL A 76 9.39 8.78 10.68
CA VAL A 76 8.79 7.44 10.79
C VAL A 76 8.18 7.20 12.18
N LYS A 77 8.72 7.83 13.22
CA LYS A 77 8.17 7.73 14.58
C LYS A 77 6.83 8.46 14.72
N GLU A 78 6.59 9.52 13.95
CA GLU A 78 5.33 10.27 13.97
C GLU A 78 4.22 9.52 13.21
N LEU A 79 4.59 8.67 12.26
CA LEU A 79 3.68 7.75 11.57
C LEU A 79 3.22 6.58 12.46
N ALA A 80 4.06 6.15 13.42
CA ALA A 80 3.91 4.89 14.17
C ALA A 80 3.10 5.00 15.47
#